data_AF-A0A7K9FX39-F1
#
_entry.id   AF-A0A7K9FX39-F1
#
_cell.length_a   1.000
_cell.length_b   1.000
_cell.length_c   1.000
_cell.angle_alpha   90.00
_cell.angle_beta   90.00
_cell.angle_gamma   90.00
#
_symmetry.space_group_name_H-M   'P 1'
#
loop_
_entity.id
_entity.type
_entity.pdbx_description
1 polymer ?
#
loop_
_entity_poly.entity_id
_entity_poly.type
_entity_poly.pdbx_seq_one_letter_code
_entity_poly.pdbx_strand_id
1 'polypeptide(L)'
;QPLAVEVLDHLEQLALVDFRDAEGIERLRKAIQFADQLHEVNTDGVEPMDSVLEDRCLYLREDDVTEGNCVSELLKNAREKVEEYFVAPPGNIPLPKLEERETFLQCS
;
A
#
# COMPACT_ATOMS: atom_id res chain seq x y z
N GLN A 1 0.06 13.92 19.43
CA GLN A 1 0.65 12.85 20.26
C GLN A 1 2.05 12.50 19.77
N PRO A 2 3.00 12.15 20.66
CA PRO A 2 4.25 11.53 20.22
C PRO A 2 3.95 10.16 19.61
N LEU A 3 4.48 9.89 18.41
CA LEU A 3 4.35 8.60 17.74
C LEU A 3 5.44 7.66 18.29
N ALA A 4 5.03 6.50 18.80
CA ALA A 4 5.99 5.50 19.27
C ALA A 4 6.74 4.89 18.08
N VAL A 5 8.03 4.59 18.26
CA VAL A 5 8.87 3.98 17.22
C VAL A 5 8.26 2.67 16.71
N GLU A 6 7.73 1.84 17.61
CA GLU A 6 7.06 0.59 17.27
C GLU A 6 5.88 0.77 16.29
N VAL A 7 5.13 1.88 16.43
CA VAL A 7 4.00 2.18 15.54
C VAL A 7 4.50 2.58 14.15
N LEU A 8 5.59 3.36 14.08
CA LEU A 8 6.21 3.72 12.82
C LEU A 8 6.73 2.48 12.09
N ASP A 9 7.42 1.59 12.80
CA ASP A 9 7.94 0.35 12.26
C ASP A 9 6.81 -0.54 11.70
N HIS A 10 5.70 -0.64 12.43
CA HIS A 10 4.55 -1.41 12.01
C HIS A 10 3.89 -0.82 10.76
N LEU A 11 3.75 0.51 10.71
CA LEU A 11 3.19 1.21 9.56
C LEU A 11 4.06 1.05 8.31
N GLU A 12 5.39 1.15 8.42
CA GLU A 12 6.29 0.89 7.27
C GLU A 12 6.14 -0.53 6.74
N GLN A 13 6.06 -1.51 7.65
CA GLN A 13 5.94 -2.90 7.27
C GLN A 13 4.61 -3.19 6.56
N LEU A 14 3.50 -2.61 7.04
CA LEU A 14 2.19 -2.77 6.40
C LEU A 14 2.09 -2.03 5.07
N ALA A 15 2.65 -0.82 4.99
CA ALA A 15 2.61 0.00 3.78
C ALA A 15 3.65 -0.41 2.74
N LEU A 16 4.67 -1.18 3.13
CA LEU A 16 5.85 -1.51 2.33
C LEU A 16 6.57 -0.24 1.82
N VAL A 17 6.61 0.81 2.64
CA VAL A 17 7.22 2.11 2.34
C VAL A 17 8.12 2.52 3.50
N ASP A 18 9.33 2.99 3.20
CA ASP A 18 10.21 3.63 4.18
C ASP A 18 9.87 5.13 4.25
N PHE A 19 9.54 5.62 5.45
CA PHE A 19 9.17 7.02 5.66
C PHE A 19 9.65 7.57 7.02
N ARG A 20 10.50 6.84 7.76
CA ARG A 20 11.04 7.25 9.07
C ARG A 20 12.10 8.35 8.98
N ASP A 21 12.15 9.11 7.90
CA ASP A 21 12.87 10.38 7.86
C ASP A 21 12.08 11.50 8.57
N ALA A 22 12.76 12.59 8.92
CA ALA A 22 12.16 13.69 9.66
C ALA A 22 10.98 14.33 8.91
N GLU A 23 11.00 14.33 7.57
CA GLU A 23 9.98 14.95 6.75
C GLU A 23 8.73 14.04 6.66
N GLY A 24 8.92 12.73 6.50
CA GLY A 24 7.87 11.72 6.47
C GLY A 24 7.11 11.65 7.79
N ILE A 25 7.82 11.65 8.92
CA ILE A 25 7.21 11.68 10.26
C ILE A 25 6.40 12.98 10.45
N GLU A 26 6.94 14.12 10.02
CA GLU A 26 6.26 15.41 10.12
C GLU A 26 4.98 15.48 9.28
N ARG A 27 5.02 14.94 8.05
CA ARG A 27 3.85 14.82 7.17
C ARG A 27 2.79 13.91 7.78
N LEU A 28 3.17 12.75 8.30
CA LEU A 28 2.25 11.83 8.97
C LEU A 28 1.57 12.50 10.16
N ARG A 29 2.34 13.20 10.99
CA ARG A 29 1.81 13.92 12.15
C ARG A 29 0.80 15.00 11.76
N LYS A 30 1.07 15.75 10.69
CA LYS A 30 0.15 16.76 10.15
C LYS A 30 -1.13 16.13 9.60
N ALA A 31 -1.02 14.99 8.91
CA ALA A 31 -2.18 14.28 8.37
C ALA A 31 -3.11 13.76 9.49
N ILE A 32 -2.54 13.21 10.57
CA ILE A 32 -3.30 12.78 11.76
C ILE A 32 -4.00 13.98 12.38
N GLN A 33 -3.27 15.08 12.64
CA GLN A 33 -3.85 16.30 13.22
C GLN A 33 -4.97 16.90 12.33
N PHE A 34 -4.85 16.75 11.01
CA PHE A 34 -5.91 17.18 10.10
C PHE A 34 -7.16 16.29 10.22
N ALA A 35 -6.98 14.97 10.31
CA ALA A 35 -8.07 14.00 10.47
C ALA A 35 -8.77 14.10 11.83
N ASP A 36 -8.05 14.48 12.90
CA ASP A 36 -8.60 14.61 14.25
C ASP A 36 -9.82 15.57 14.33
N GLN A 37 -9.93 16.52 13.40
CA GLN A 37 -11.07 17.44 13.30
C GLN A 37 -12.40 16.71 13.08
N LEU A 38 -12.37 15.51 12.47
CA LEU A 38 -13.57 14.70 12.24
C LEU A 38 -14.22 14.22 13.55
N HIS A 39 -13.48 14.16 14.66
CA HIS A 39 -14.02 13.79 15.97
C HIS A 39 -14.98 14.83 16.56
N GLU A 40 -15.00 16.07 16.04
CA GLU A 40 -15.95 17.11 16.47
C GLU A 40 -17.38 16.86 15.94
N VAL A 41 -17.54 15.98 14.95
CA VAL A 41 -18.82 15.67 14.34
C VAL A 41 -19.48 14.51 15.08
N ASN A 42 -20.73 14.69 15.54
CA ASN A 42 -21.50 13.62 16.15
C ASN A 42 -22.05 12.66 15.08
N THR A 43 -21.64 11.40 15.14
CA THR A 43 -22.12 10.31 14.26
C THR A 43 -22.95 9.25 15.01
N ASP A 44 -23.45 9.57 16.21
CA ASP A 44 -24.29 8.65 17.00
C ASP A 44 -25.55 8.26 16.23
N GLY A 45 -25.76 6.95 16.03
CA GLY A 45 -26.91 6.41 15.31
C GLY A 45 -26.88 6.63 13.80
N VAL A 46 -25.76 7.08 13.24
CA VAL A 46 -25.55 7.19 11.79
C VAL A 46 -24.86 5.91 11.30
N GLU A 47 -25.51 5.18 10.41
CA GLU A 47 -24.93 4.00 9.78
C GLU A 47 -23.77 4.41 8.83
N PRO A 48 -22.62 3.71 8.84
CA PRO A 48 -21.53 3.98 7.91
C PRO A 48 -21.94 3.75 6.45
N MET A 49 -21.53 4.65 5.56
CA MET A 49 -21.73 4.51 4.11
C MET A 49 -20.57 3.72 3.49
N ASP A 50 -20.87 2.61 2.82
CA ASP A 50 -19.87 1.76 2.15
C ASP A 50 -19.72 2.10 0.66
N SER A 51 -20.79 2.54 0.02
CA SER A 51 -20.90 2.89 -1.39
C SER A 51 -21.96 3.97 -1.56
N VAL A 52 -21.81 4.83 -2.57
CA VAL A 52 -22.88 5.79 -2.92
C VAL A 52 -24.04 5.14 -3.68
N LEU A 53 -23.97 3.83 -3.96
CA LEU A 53 -24.90 3.07 -4.78
C LEU A 53 -25.65 1.99 -4.00
N GLU A 54 -25.97 2.24 -2.72
CA GLU A 54 -26.58 1.26 -1.80
C GLU A 54 -27.92 0.69 -2.32
N ASP A 55 -28.67 1.48 -3.10
CA ASP A 55 -29.96 1.06 -3.70
C ASP A 55 -29.81 0.15 -4.94
N ARG A 56 -28.59 -0.23 -5.32
CA ARG A 56 -28.33 -1.02 -6.53
C ARG A 56 -27.94 -2.44 -6.20
N CYS A 57 -28.48 -3.36 -6.99
CA CYS A 57 -28.00 -4.74 -6.97
C CYS A 57 -26.56 -4.83 -7.50
N LEU A 58 -25.81 -5.80 -6.98
CA LEU A 58 -24.48 -6.13 -7.49
C LEU A 58 -24.58 -6.61 -8.94
N TYR A 59 -23.69 -6.08 -9.79
CA TYR A 59 -23.58 -6.52 -11.18
C TYR A 59 -22.76 -7.80 -11.24
N LEU A 60 -23.34 -8.84 -11.84
CA LEU A 60 -22.62 -10.06 -12.15
C LEU A 60 -21.98 -9.92 -13.53
N ARG A 61 -20.76 -10.44 -13.66
CA ARG A 61 -20.09 -10.61 -14.95
C ARG A 61 -20.50 -11.97 -15.53
N GLU A 62 -20.85 -12.00 -16.82
CA GLU A 62 -21.06 -13.26 -17.55
C GLU A 62 -19.78 -14.12 -17.54
N ASP A 63 -19.94 -15.44 -17.46
CA ASP A 63 -18.83 -16.39 -17.43
C ASP A 63 -18.33 -16.74 -18.84
N ASP A 64 -17.96 -15.70 -19.58
CA ASP A 64 -17.42 -15.82 -20.93
C ASP A 64 -15.89 -15.61 -20.94
N VAL A 65 -15.20 -16.37 -21.79
CA VAL A 65 -13.76 -16.21 -22.04
C VAL A 65 -13.55 -15.09 -23.04
N THR A 66 -12.90 -14.00 -22.62
CA THR A 66 -12.72 -12.79 -23.45
C THR A 66 -11.30 -12.60 -23.99
N GLU A 67 -10.29 -13.30 -23.45
CA GLU A 67 -8.88 -13.01 -23.71
C GLU A 67 -8.04 -14.26 -24.02
N GLY A 68 -6.98 -14.08 -24.82
CA GLY A 68 -5.99 -15.11 -25.11
C GLY A 68 -4.74 -14.55 -25.77
N ASN A 69 -3.59 -15.21 -25.53
CA ASN A 69 -2.30 -14.99 -26.20
C ASN A 69 -1.75 -13.54 -26.17
N CYS A 70 -1.90 -12.83 -25.05
CA CYS A 70 -1.46 -11.44 -24.86
C CYS A 70 -0.10 -11.29 -24.14
N VAL A 71 0.71 -12.34 -24.10
CA VAL A 71 1.98 -12.39 -23.35
C VAL A 71 2.92 -11.23 -23.71
N SER A 72 3.02 -10.88 -24.99
CA SER A 72 3.88 -9.78 -25.45
C SER A 72 3.45 -8.41 -24.89
N GLU A 73 2.15 -8.15 -24.82
CA GLU A 73 1.61 -6.90 -24.28
C GLU A 73 1.74 -6.83 -22.76
N LEU A 74 1.46 -7.94 -22.06
CA LEU A 74 1.58 -8.02 -20.61
C LEU A 74 3.03 -7.83 -20.11
N LEU A 75 4.00 -8.42 -20.81
CA LEU A 75 5.41 -8.38 -20.43
C LEU A 75 6.16 -7.15 -20.97
N LYS A 76 5.47 -6.20 -21.60
CA LYS A 76 6.08 -5.00 -22.18
C LYS A 76 6.67 -4.07 -21.11
N ASN A 77 6.03 -4.00 -19.94
CA ASN A 77 6.46 -3.16 -18.81
C ASN A 77 7.31 -3.93 -17.78
N ALA A 78 7.58 -5.22 -18.00
CA ALA A 78 8.38 -6.02 -17.08
C ALA A 78 9.82 -5.48 -17.04
N ARG A 79 10.29 -5.09 -15.85
CA ARG A 79 11.69 -4.65 -15.65
C ARG A 79 12.68 -5.77 -15.98
N GLU A 80 12.39 -6.97 -15.51
CA GLU A 80 13.17 -8.17 -15.77
C GLU A 80 12.22 -9.33 -16.03
N LYS A 81 12.56 -10.13 -17.05
CA LYS A 81 11.81 -11.31 -17.45
C LYS A 81 12.77 -12.37 -17.93
N VAL A 82 12.46 -13.63 -17.64
CA VAL A 82 13.18 -14.79 -18.17
C VAL A 82 12.15 -15.66 -18.87
N GLU A 83 12.40 -15.91 -20.15
CA GLU A 83 11.43 -16.49 -21.07
C GLU A 83 10.14 -15.65 -21.09
N GLU A 84 9.05 -16.17 -20.51
CA GLU A 84 7.74 -15.51 -20.43
C GLU A 84 7.28 -15.28 -18.98
N TYR A 85 8.21 -15.32 -18.04
CA TYR A 85 7.94 -15.12 -16.62
C TYR A 85 8.49 -13.78 -16.11
N PHE A 86 7.73 -13.12 -15.24
CA PHE A 86 8.24 -12.00 -14.46
C PHE A 86 9.30 -12.50 -13.48
N VAL A 87 10.45 -11.82 -13.45
CA VAL A 87 11.45 -12.07 -12.42
C VAL A 87 11.16 -11.17 -11.22
N ALA A 88 11.06 -11.79 -10.05
CA ALA A 88 10.96 -11.11 -8.77
C ALA A 88 11.99 -11.70 -7.79
N PRO A 89 12.47 -10.92 -6.81
CA PRO A 89 13.25 -11.46 -5.71
C PRO A 89 12.49 -12.60 -5.00
N PRO A 90 13.19 -13.59 -4.42
CA PRO A 90 12.54 -14.66 -3.69
C PRO A 90 11.74 -14.10 -2.50
N GLY A 91 10.41 -14.04 -2.67
CA GLY A 91 9.31 -13.93 -1.69
C GLY A 91 9.47 -13.01 -0.47
N ASN A 92 8.56 -12.04 -0.34
CA ASN A 92 8.22 -11.26 0.88
C ASN A 92 9.38 -11.05 1.86
N ILE A 93 10.46 -10.45 1.37
CA ILE A 93 11.62 -10.10 2.18
C ILE A 93 11.11 -9.07 3.20
N PRO A 94 11.12 -9.37 4.52
CA PRO A 94 10.81 -8.38 5.53
C PRO A 94 11.68 -7.16 5.26
N LEU A 95 11.15 -5.95 5.43
CA LEU A 95 12.00 -4.77 5.32
C LEU A 95 13.26 -5.00 6.18
N PRO A 96 14.47 -4.89 5.60
CA PRO A 96 15.68 -5.21 6.34
C PRO A 96 15.72 -4.39 7.64
N LYS A 97 16.31 -4.96 8.68
CA LYS A 97 16.48 -4.22 9.94
C LYS A 97 17.28 -2.95 9.65
N LEU A 98 17.04 -1.88 10.40
CA LEU A 98 17.70 -0.58 10.17
C LEU A 98 19.23 -0.72 10.04
N GLU A 99 19.82 -1.57 10.88
CA GLU A 99 21.26 -1.90 10.89
C GLU A 99 21.76 -2.53 9.56
N GLU A 100 20.89 -3.26 8.86
CA GLU A 100 21.20 -3.92 7.58
C GLU A 100 20.94 -3.01 6.38
N ARG A 101 20.12 -1.95 6.53
CA ARG A 101 19.80 -1.00 5.44
C ARG A 101 21.00 -0.14 5.04
N GLU A 102 21.80 0.30 6.01
CA GLU A 102 23.00 1.11 5.72
C GLU A 102 24.03 0.34 4.88
N THR A 103 24.12 -0.98 5.06
CA THR A 103 25.02 -1.83 4.27
C THR A 103 24.59 -1.99 2.80
N PHE A 104 23.30 -1.88 2.47
CA PHE A 104 22.83 -1.99 1.08
C PHE A 104 23.09 -0.72 0.26
N LEU A 105 23.03 0.45 0.90
CA LEU A 105 23.29 1.76 0.25
C LEU A 105 24.77 1.97 -0.09
N GLN A 106 25.66 1.24 0.57
CA GLN A 106 27.10 1.36 0.36
C GLN A 106 27.64 0.50 -0.80
N CYS A 107 26.79 -0.36 -1.37
CA CYS A 107 27.10 -1.26 -2.48
C CYS A 107 26.44 -0.86 -3.83
N SER A 108 25.78 0.29 -3.91
CA SER A 108 25.33 0.89 -5.19
C SER A 108 26.19 2.09 -5.56
#